data_AF-A0A7X7KBQ0-F1
#
_entry.id   AF-A0A7X7KBQ0-F1
#
_cell.length_a   1.000
_cell.length_b   1.000
_cell.length_c   1.000
_cell.angle_alpha   90.00
_cell.angle_beta   90.00
_cell.angle_gamma   90.00
#
_symmetry.space_group_name_H-M   'P 1'
#
loop_
_entity.id
_entity.type
_entity.pdbx_description
1 polymer ?
#
loop_
_entity_poly.entity_id
_entity_poly.type
_entity_poly.pdbx_seq_one_letter_code
_entity_poly.pdbx_strand_id
1 'polypeptide(L)'
;MLRLSRWKSSGAAVATAAPSLLPNTVLAYTYGMIHPGRKAWFSLAFIVGLTRLFCATATVADVQLDRIDNVVRAQIERLETQLADRRWGEAVENLSQLADIADGGLVELAPGRYVDLRRWCQMRLCALPPEALKIYRDRVDPLARQWYENGLKRRDRLLLQKVVDRAFAGSFGDDALLALGDIYLESGKLAAARRNWLRILPPETEAVADGAAFSYPDTDLVAAAVRVRLVLASILEGRPARALAELARLDRLHPEAEGRLGKRRGKYAELLDALLTESEAWPPAADHARWTTFAGNPRRNQTAARAAELGSIVWRHRLDFDDGPTPTFPVLFQPFAGDEPIVLFGTRREIFALRLDDGRPAWGRSAVIYRDALPWTSNFPMRPGQACTMTLFRNRLYARMESSGGSSGASGCLVCLDLSAEGRLMWKIEAEEGWAFEGSPLADDRGVYVAMSRPGLRRQAFAACLEPDTGRFLWRRFVVGAEAIAGYEPPRNLLALADDTIYYNTNLGAVAALRADDGRIEWVSLYPRESTGEFRRTAEPNPCL
;
A
#
# COMPACT_ATOMS: atom_id res chain seq x y z
N MET A 1 75.17 10.76 16.97
CA MET A 1 74.61 12.12 17.20
C MET A 1 73.20 11.90 17.75
N LEU A 2 72.92 12.14 19.04
CA LEU A 2 72.57 13.44 19.65
C LEU A 2 71.27 14.01 19.01
N ARG A 3 70.10 13.92 19.68
CA ARG A 3 69.55 14.80 20.77
C ARG A 3 69.13 16.19 20.22
N LEU A 4 67.95 16.77 20.48
CA LEU A 4 66.69 16.43 21.23
C LEU A 4 65.48 16.93 20.36
N SER A 5 64.18 16.89 20.68
CA SER A 5 63.35 16.79 21.90
C SER A 5 61.97 16.15 21.55
N ARG A 6 60.91 15.95 22.37
CA ARG A 6 60.63 16.12 23.82
C ARG A 6 59.47 15.14 24.23
N TRP A 7 58.93 15.29 25.44
CA TRP A 7 57.75 14.60 26.02
C TRP A 7 56.42 15.39 25.79
N LYS A 8 55.19 14.86 25.98
CA LYS A 8 54.67 13.93 27.03
C LYS A 8 53.57 12.93 26.58
N SER A 9 53.45 11.87 27.38
CA SER A 9 52.33 10.94 27.69
C SER A 9 50.87 11.47 27.58
N SER A 10 49.80 10.65 27.50
CA SER A 10 49.58 9.20 27.75
C SER A 10 48.62 8.60 26.68
N GLY A 11 48.28 7.30 26.54
CA GLY A 11 48.06 6.20 27.51
C GLY A 11 46.64 6.28 28.12
N ALA A 12 45.75 5.28 28.04
CA ALA A 12 45.83 3.94 27.41
C ALA A 12 44.42 3.29 27.23
N ALA A 13 44.39 2.01 26.82
CA ALA A 13 43.29 1.03 26.87
C ALA A 13 42.16 1.06 25.81
N VAL A 14 41.77 -0.15 25.40
CA VAL A 14 40.65 -0.47 24.47
C VAL A 14 39.39 -0.76 25.29
N ALA A 15 38.21 -0.37 24.78
CA ALA A 15 36.92 -0.81 25.30
C ALA A 15 35.96 -1.17 24.14
N THR A 16 35.34 -2.35 24.24
CA THR A 16 34.28 -2.82 23.33
C THR A 16 32.95 -2.15 23.68
N ALA A 17 32.25 -1.60 22.69
CA ALA A 17 30.93 -0.99 22.87
C ALA A 17 29.79 -1.90 22.36
N ALA A 18 28.72 -2.01 23.15
CA ALA A 18 27.47 -2.70 22.82
C ALA A 18 26.44 -1.71 22.21
N PRO A 19 25.28 -2.16 21.68
CA PRO A 19 24.49 -1.35 20.76
C PRO A 19 23.72 -0.20 21.42
N SER A 20 23.59 0.93 20.71
CA SER A 20 22.93 2.16 21.17
C SER A 20 21.42 2.17 20.93
N LEU A 21 20.69 2.62 21.95
CA LEU A 21 19.22 2.68 22.03
C LEU A 21 18.56 3.70 21.07
N LEU A 22 17.25 3.54 20.91
CA LEU A 22 16.35 4.43 20.15
C LEU A 22 16.32 5.87 20.74
N PRO A 23 16.22 6.92 19.91
CA PRO A 23 16.09 8.30 20.38
C PRO A 23 14.61 8.67 20.62
N ASN A 24 14.21 8.86 21.89
CA ASN A 24 13.00 9.62 22.21
C ASN A 24 12.98 10.15 23.66
N THR A 25 13.98 10.94 24.03
CA THR A 25 14.08 11.57 25.36
C THR A 25 14.53 13.03 25.26
N VAL A 26 13.59 13.98 25.30
CA VAL A 26 13.90 15.42 25.37
C VAL A 26 14.23 15.78 26.82
N LEU A 27 15.52 15.90 27.14
CA LEU A 27 16.01 16.35 28.44
C LEU A 27 16.18 17.89 28.47
N ALA A 28 15.18 18.58 29.03
CA ALA A 28 15.28 20.01 29.31
C ALA A 28 16.24 20.28 30.48
N TYR A 29 17.43 20.79 30.19
CA TYR A 29 18.41 21.21 31.20
C TYR A 29 18.08 22.61 31.76
N THR A 30 17.58 22.67 32.99
CA THR A 30 17.60 23.90 33.81
C THR A 30 18.68 23.79 34.88
N TYR A 31 19.63 24.73 34.87
CA TYR A 31 20.72 24.79 35.84
C TYR A 31 20.26 25.47 37.13
N GLY A 32 20.45 24.83 38.28
CA GLY A 32 20.08 25.41 39.58
C GLY A 32 20.50 24.54 40.78
N MET A 33 21.69 24.80 41.33
CA MET A 33 22.13 24.20 42.59
C MET A 33 21.57 24.98 43.79
N ILE A 34 21.08 24.29 44.82
CA ILE A 34 21.16 24.67 46.25
C ILE A 34 20.81 23.46 47.16
N HIS A 35 21.23 23.52 48.42
CA HIS A 35 21.36 22.40 49.36
C HIS A 35 20.04 21.81 49.95
N PRO A 36 20.08 20.60 50.54
CA PRO A 36 18.88 19.84 50.92
C PRO A 36 18.26 20.25 52.26
N GLY A 37 16.92 20.21 52.32
CA GLY A 37 16.12 20.38 53.54
C GLY A 37 14.86 19.50 53.51
N ARG A 38 14.40 19.03 54.68
CA ARG A 38 13.24 18.12 54.80
C ARG A 38 11.92 18.83 54.44
N LYS A 39 11.18 18.31 53.44
CA LYS A 39 9.69 18.24 53.27
C LYS A 39 9.30 18.41 51.78
N ALA A 40 9.06 17.31 51.05
CA ALA A 40 8.54 17.34 49.68
C ALA A 40 7.71 16.10 49.27
N TRP A 41 7.14 15.36 50.24
CA TRP A 41 6.45 14.07 49.99
C TRP A 41 5.01 14.17 49.42
N PHE A 42 4.59 15.35 48.95
CA PHE A 42 3.23 15.59 48.43
C PHE A 42 3.16 15.94 46.93
N SER A 43 4.28 16.25 46.27
CA SER A 43 4.24 16.78 44.89
C SER A 43 4.19 15.72 43.78
N LEU A 44 4.53 14.46 44.08
CA LEU A 44 4.68 13.42 43.04
C LEU A 44 3.34 12.86 42.52
N ALA A 45 2.32 12.79 43.39
CA ALA A 45 1.00 12.24 43.03
C ALA A 45 0.25 13.11 42.00
N PHE A 46 0.45 14.44 42.04
CA PHE A 46 -0.25 15.37 41.15
C PHE A 46 0.31 15.34 39.71
N ILE A 47 1.62 15.08 39.56
CA ILE A 47 2.29 15.03 38.25
C ILE A 47 1.87 13.78 37.45
N VAL A 48 1.79 12.62 38.12
CA VAL A 48 1.33 11.35 37.50
C VAL A 48 -0.16 11.39 37.14
N GLY A 49 -0.98 12.12 37.92
CA GLY A 49 -2.38 12.36 37.59
C GLY A 49 -2.56 13.17 36.29
N LEU A 50 -1.72 14.18 36.07
CA LEU A 50 -1.81 15.04 34.88
C LEU A 50 -1.20 14.43 33.61
N THR A 51 -0.24 13.50 33.71
CA THR A 51 0.32 12.83 32.52
C THR A 51 -0.68 11.92 31.80
N ARG A 52 -1.81 11.56 32.44
CA ARG A 52 -2.94 10.86 31.80
C ARG A 52 -4.06 11.77 31.31
N LEU A 53 -4.02 13.08 31.61
CA LEU A 53 -5.00 14.06 31.12
C LEU A 53 -4.48 14.92 29.95
N PHE A 54 -3.17 14.93 29.70
CA PHE A 54 -2.56 15.54 28.51
C PHE A 54 -2.09 14.50 27.49
N CYS A 55 -2.90 13.45 27.26
CA CYS A 55 -2.98 12.92 25.91
C CYS A 55 -3.66 13.99 25.07
N ALA A 56 -2.86 14.85 24.43
CA ALA A 56 -3.39 15.94 23.62
C ALA A 56 -4.27 15.34 22.51
N THR A 57 -5.56 15.64 22.57
CA THR A 57 -6.48 15.40 21.46
C THR A 57 -6.09 16.35 20.33
N ALA A 58 -5.06 15.98 19.58
CA ALA A 58 -4.71 16.59 18.32
C ALA A 58 -5.94 16.47 17.43
N THR A 59 -6.67 17.57 17.30
CA THR A 59 -7.95 17.61 16.61
C THR A 59 -7.69 17.24 15.16
N VAL A 60 -8.18 16.06 14.75
CA VAL A 60 -8.06 15.56 13.38
C VAL A 60 -8.87 16.50 12.49
N ALA A 61 -8.17 17.49 11.91
CA ALA A 61 -8.77 18.70 11.37
C ALA A 61 -9.67 18.39 10.18
N ASP A 62 -10.96 18.76 10.32
CA ASP A 62 -12.13 18.28 9.58
C ASP A 62 -11.84 17.44 8.32
N VAL A 63 -11.84 16.12 8.53
CA VAL A 63 -11.64 15.10 7.50
C VAL A 63 -12.97 14.47 7.13
N GLN A 64 -13.47 14.85 5.95
CA GLN A 64 -14.62 14.25 5.30
C GLN A 64 -14.26 12.85 4.79
N LEU A 65 -14.93 11.84 5.35
CA LEU A 65 -14.95 10.47 4.85
C LEU A 65 -16.38 10.14 4.40
N ASP A 66 -16.51 9.12 3.55
CA ASP A 66 -17.79 8.53 3.16
C ASP A 66 -18.33 7.63 4.28
N ARG A 67 -18.75 8.25 5.39
CA ARG A 67 -19.21 7.55 6.61
C ARG A 67 -20.64 7.07 6.46
N ILE A 68 -20.97 5.98 7.15
CA ILE A 68 -22.38 5.54 7.29
C ILE A 68 -23.29 6.66 7.82
N ASP A 69 -24.51 6.69 7.30
CA ASP A 69 -25.54 7.65 7.69
C ASP A 69 -26.15 7.38 9.09
N ASN A 70 -27.08 8.24 9.50
CA ASN A 70 -27.71 8.14 10.82
C ASN A 70 -28.75 7.00 10.94
N VAL A 71 -29.29 6.49 9.83
CA VAL A 71 -30.22 5.34 9.81
C VAL A 71 -29.43 4.05 10.04
N VAL A 72 -28.33 3.88 9.30
CA VAL A 72 -27.39 2.76 9.47
C VAL A 72 -26.76 2.79 10.87
N ARG A 73 -26.42 3.97 11.39
CA ARG A 73 -25.95 4.15 12.78
C ARG A 73 -26.97 3.65 13.81
N ALA A 74 -28.24 4.06 13.69
CA ALA A 74 -29.31 3.59 14.59
C ALA A 74 -29.58 2.08 14.47
N GLN A 75 -29.42 1.49 13.27
CA GLN A 75 -29.47 0.04 13.08
C GLN A 75 -28.32 -0.70 13.80
N ILE A 76 -27.12 -0.13 13.80
CA ILE A 76 -25.95 -0.65 14.55
C ILE A 76 -26.16 -0.52 16.07
N GLU A 77 -26.65 0.61 16.57
CA GLU A 77 -26.96 0.80 18.01
C GLU A 77 -28.03 -0.20 18.49
N ARG A 78 -29.04 -0.48 17.65
CA ARG A 78 -30.02 -1.55 17.88
C ARG A 78 -29.38 -2.94 17.82
N LEU A 79 -28.46 -3.20 16.90
CA LEU A 79 -27.75 -4.47 16.77
C LEU A 79 -26.92 -4.79 18.03
N GLU A 80 -26.12 -3.84 18.52
CA GLU A 80 -25.30 -4.05 19.72
C GLU A 80 -26.19 -4.35 20.95
N THR A 81 -27.39 -3.76 21.00
CA THR A 81 -28.41 -4.09 22.02
C THR A 81 -28.98 -5.50 21.83
N GLN A 82 -29.30 -5.91 20.60
CA GLN A 82 -29.76 -7.27 20.26
C GLN A 82 -28.70 -8.33 20.57
N LEU A 83 -27.41 -8.00 20.42
CA LEU A 83 -26.28 -8.85 20.81
C LEU A 83 -26.14 -8.96 22.33
N ALA A 84 -26.24 -7.85 23.07
CA ALA A 84 -26.19 -7.84 24.53
C ALA A 84 -27.34 -8.66 25.16
N ASP A 85 -28.56 -8.50 24.64
CA ASP A 85 -29.76 -9.27 25.04
C ASP A 85 -29.77 -10.73 24.54
N ARG A 86 -28.74 -11.17 23.79
CA ARG A 86 -28.64 -12.50 23.17
C ARG A 86 -29.78 -12.87 22.21
N ARG A 87 -30.37 -11.87 21.53
CA ARG A 87 -31.45 -12.04 20.56
C ARG A 87 -30.92 -12.49 19.20
N TRP A 88 -30.24 -13.64 19.17
CA TRP A 88 -29.44 -14.10 18.04
C TRP A 88 -30.16 -14.10 16.69
N GLY A 89 -31.45 -14.49 16.65
CA GLY A 89 -32.26 -14.43 15.43
C GLY A 89 -32.45 -13.02 14.86
N GLU A 90 -32.74 -12.03 15.73
CA GLU A 90 -32.85 -10.62 15.31
C GLU A 90 -31.48 -10.06 14.91
N ALA A 91 -30.43 -10.36 15.68
CA ALA A 91 -29.09 -9.83 15.46
C ALA A 91 -28.47 -10.31 14.14
N VAL A 92 -28.61 -11.60 13.81
CA VAL A 92 -28.17 -12.19 12.54
C VAL A 92 -28.94 -11.60 11.35
N GLU A 93 -30.22 -11.29 11.53
CA GLU A 93 -31.04 -10.66 10.50
C GLU A 93 -30.63 -9.21 10.24
N ASN A 94 -30.45 -8.41 11.30
CA ASN A 94 -29.98 -7.03 11.23
C ASN A 94 -28.57 -6.96 10.60
N LEU A 95 -27.65 -7.85 11.01
CA LEU A 95 -26.33 -8.00 10.37
C LEU A 95 -26.42 -8.34 8.88
N SER A 96 -27.37 -9.18 8.47
CA SER A 96 -27.55 -9.54 7.05
C SER A 96 -28.11 -8.37 6.25
N GLN A 97 -29.09 -7.65 6.78
CA GLN A 97 -29.66 -6.45 6.15
C GLN A 97 -28.62 -5.34 6.00
N LEU A 98 -27.89 -5.03 7.07
CA LEU A 98 -26.75 -4.09 7.08
C LEU A 98 -25.67 -4.48 6.07
N ALA A 99 -25.33 -5.78 6.01
CA ALA A 99 -24.36 -6.29 5.05
C ALA A 99 -24.84 -6.11 3.61
N ASP A 100 -26.12 -6.32 3.29
CA ASP A 100 -26.60 -6.18 1.91
C ASP A 100 -26.74 -4.72 1.43
N ILE A 101 -27.20 -3.80 2.27
CA ILE A 101 -27.24 -2.35 1.95
C ILE A 101 -25.86 -1.68 1.90
N ALA A 102 -24.78 -2.39 2.26
CA ALA A 102 -23.43 -1.85 2.30
C ALA A 102 -22.86 -1.54 0.89
N ASP A 103 -23.07 -0.31 0.44
CA ASP A 103 -22.37 0.36 -0.66
C ASP A 103 -21.46 1.49 -0.12
N GLY A 104 -20.14 1.31 -0.22
CA GLY A 104 -19.11 2.32 0.13
C GLY A 104 -18.93 2.67 1.61
N GLY A 105 -20.03 2.82 2.36
CA GLY A 105 -20.07 3.46 3.68
C GLY A 105 -19.10 2.89 4.71
N LEU A 106 -18.36 3.80 5.35
CA LEU A 106 -17.33 3.51 6.34
C LEU A 106 -17.86 3.57 7.78
N VAL A 107 -17.48 2.57 8.58
CA VAL A 107 -17.78 2.43 10.01
C VAL A 107 -16.49 2.61 10.81
N GLU A 108 -16.54 3.36 11.92
CA GLU A 108 -15.40 3.51 12.83
C GLU A 108 -15.26 2.26 13.70
N LEU A 109 -14.07 1.66 13.68
CA LEU A 109 -13.70 0.44 14.40
C LEU A 109 -12.96 0.76 15.70
N ALA A 110 -12.13 1.80 15.66
CA ALA A 110 -11.43 2.41 16.78
C ALA A 110 -11.21 3.91 16.43
N PRO A 111 -10.90 4.80 17.38
CA PRO A 111 -10.76 6.24 17.09
C PRO A 111 -9.81 6.53 15.92
N GLY A 112 -10.33 7.14 14.85
CA GLY A 112 -9.57 7.44 13.65
C GLY A 112 -9.36 6.26 12.68
N ARG A 113 -9.80 5.04 13.01
CA ARG A 113 -9.67 3.84 12.16
C ARG A 113 -11.03 3.35 11.68
N TYR A 114 -11.18 3.26 10.37
CA TYR A 114 -12.44 2.96 9.68
C TYR A 114 -12.29 1.73 8.78
N VAL A 115 -13.37 0.96 8.64
CA VAL A 115 -13.51 -0.18 7.72
C VAL A 115 -14.83 -0.06 6.96
N ASP A 116 -14.99 -0.75 5.83
CA ASP A 116 -16.28 -0.77 5.12
C ASP A 116 -17.37 -1.52 5.91
N LEU A 117 -18.64 -1.09 5.78
CA LEU A 117 -19.77 -1.65 6.52
C LEU A 117 -19.94 -3.17 6.35
N ARG A 118 -19.65 -3.74 5.17
CA ARG A 118 -19.79 -5.20 4.95
C ARG A 118 -18.69 -5.97 5.68
N ARG A 119 -17.45 -5.47 5.64
CA ARG A 119 -16.33 -6.03 6.42
C ARG A 119 -16.58 -5.91 7.92
N TRP A 120 -17.12 -4.78 8.39
CA TRP A 120 -17.58 -4.63 9.77
C TRP A 120 -18.65 -5.67 10.15
N CYS A 121 -19.67 -5.87 9.30
CA CYS A 121 -20.69 -6.91 9.53
C CYS A 121 -20.08 -8.32 9.55
N GLN A 122 -19.16 -8.65 8.64
CA GLN A 122 -18.49 -9.96 8.62
C GLN A 122 -17.57 -10.15 9.84
N MET A 123 -16.87 -9.11 10.30
CA MET A 123 -16.10 -9.16 11.56
C MET A 123 -17.01 -9.39 12.78
N ARG A 124 -18.20 -8.76 12.81
CA ARG A 124 -19.22 -9.04 13.84
C ARG A 124 -19.79 -10.45 13.74
N LEU A 125 -20.06 -10.97 12.53
CA LEU A 125 -20.50 -12.35 12.29
C LEU A 125 -19.46 -13.39 12.76
N CYS A 126 -18.17 -13.15 12.51
CA CYS A 126 -17.08 -13.98 13.03
C CYS A 126 -16.88 -13.89 14.55
N ALA A 127 -17.40 -12.85 15.20
CA ALA A 127 -17.37 -12.70 16.66
C ALA A 127 -18.63 -13.27 17.36
N LEU A 128 -19.57 -13.86 16.62
CA LEU A 128 -20.77 -14.48 17.19
C LEU A 128 -20.44 -15.81 17.91
N PRO A 129 -21.15 -16.14 19.00
CA PRO A 129 -21.04 -17.46 19.61
C PRO A 129 -21.65 -18.56 18.71
N PRO A 130 -21.25 -19.83 18.86
CA PRO A 130 -21.59 -20.90 17.92
C PRO A 130 -23.09 -21.09 17.66
N GLU A 131 -23.95 -20.86 18.64
CA GLU A 131 -25.40 -20.97 18.47
C GLU A 131 -25.99 -19.86 17.60
N ALA A 132 -25.39 -18.67 17.59
CA ALA A 132 -25.78 -17.55 16.73
C ALA A 132 -25.15 -17.67 15.34
N LEU A 133 -23.90 -18.11 15.27
CA LEU A 133 -23.20 -18.41 14.02
C LEU A 133 -23.91 -19.53 13.23
N LYS A 134 -24.49 -20.52 13.91
CA LYS A 134 -25.35 -21.52 13.29
C LYS A 134 -26.58 -20.90 12.60
N ILE A 135 -27.28 -19.97 13.25
CA ILE A 135 -28.47 -19.31 12.67
C ILE A 135 -28.10 -18.53 11.40
N TYR A 136 -26.88 -17.98 11.32
CA TYR A 136 -26.35 -17.37 10.09
C TYR A 136 -26.06 -18.43 9.00
N ARG A 137 -25.37 -19.51 9.36
CA ARG A 137 -25.04 -20.63 8.46
C ARG A 137 -26.28 -21.29 7.85
N ASP A 138 -27.28 -21.63 8.68
CA ASP A 138 -28.56 -22.19 8.25
C ASP A 138 -29.28 -21.30 7.20
N ARG A 139 -29.01 -19.98 7.19
CA ARG A 139 -29.55 -19.01 6.22
C ARG A 139 -28.67 -18.84 4.97
N VAL A 140 -27.35 -18.75 5.10
CA VAL A 140 -26.43 -18.37 4.01
C VAL A 140 -25.83 -19.56 3.24
N ASP A 141 -25.62 -20.70 3.91
CA ASP A 141 -24.89 -21.84 3.36
C ASP A 141 -25.52 -22.48 2.10
N PRO A 142 -26.85 -22.55 1.92
CA PRO A 142 -27.43 -23.09 0.67
C PRO A 142 -26.97 -22.33 -0.58
N LEU A 143 -26.78 -21.02 -0.45
CA LEU A 143 -26.36 -20.13 -1.53
C LEU A 143 -24.83 -20.02 -1.63
N ALA A 144 -24.13 -20.00 -0.48
CA ALA A 144 -22.67 -20.03 -0.42
C ALA A 144 -22.11 -21.32 -1.03
N ARG A 145 -22.70 -22.48 -0.73
CA ARG A 145 -22.39 -23.78 -1.33
C ARG A 145 -22.51 -23.75 -2.85
N GLN A 146 -23.61 -23.21 -3.37
CA GLN A 146 -23.82 -23.11 -4.82
C GLN A 146 -22.72 -22.28 -5.49
N TRP A 147 -22.27 -21.17 -4.88
CA TRP A 147 -21.17 -20.37 -5.41
C TRP A 147 -19.82 -21.10 -5.26
N TYR A 148 -19.56 -21.76 -4.13
CA TYR A 148 -18.35 -22.51 -3.89
C TYR A 148 -18.17 -23.69 -4.85
N GLU A 149 -19.16 -24.59 -4.95
CA GLU A 149 -19.10 -25.78 -5.81
C GLU A 149 -18.94 -25.41 -7.29
N ASN A 150 -19.68 -24.40 -7.78
CA ASN A 150 -19.52 -23.92 -9.15
C ASN A 150 -18.20 -23.17 -9.37
N GLY A 151 -17.74 -22.42 -8.37
CA GLY A 151 -16.44 -21.76 -8.35
C GLY A 151 -15.31 -22.78 -8.49
N LEU A 152 -15.27 -23.80 -7.64
CA LEU A 152 -14.29 -24.88 -7.67
C LEU A 152 -14.35 -25.66 -9.00
N LYS A 153 -15.55 -26.10 -9.42
CA LYS A 153 -15.75 -26.88 -10.65
C LYS A 153 -15.35 -26.15 -11.94
N ARG A 154 -15.45 -24.82 -11.97
CA ARG A 154 -15.09 -23.96 -13.12
C ARG A 154 -13.73 -23.28 -12.98
N ARG A 155 -13.08 -23.40 -11.81
CA ARG A 155 -11.97 -22.54 -11.34
C ARG A 155 -12.30 -21.04 -11.44
N ASP A 156 -13.57 -20.70 -11.23
CA ASP A 156 -14.10 -19.33 -11.29
C ASP A 156 -13.78 -18.57 -10.00
N ARG A 157 -12.71 -17.78 -10.09
CA ARG A 157 -12.22 -16.88 -9.04
C ARG A 157 -13.28 -15.88 -8.56
N LEU A 158 -14.21 -15.44 -9.41
CA LEU A 158 -15.23 -14.46 -9.04
C LEU A 158 -16.32 -15.09 -8.17
N LEU A 159 -16.72 -16.34 -8.46
CA LEU A 159 -17.66 -17.08 -7.61
C LEU A 159 -17.06 -17.38 -6.22
N LEU A 160 -15.79 -17.77 -6.15
CA LEU A 160 -15.12 -18.02 -4.87
C LEU A 160 -14.91 -16.70 -4.08
N GLN A 161 -14.51 -15.61 -4.74
CA GLN A 161 -14.42 -14.29 -4.12
C GLN A 161 -15.79 -13.81 -3.60
N LYS A 162 -16.89 -14.15 -4.27
CA LYS A 162 -18.25 -13.83 -3.83
C LYS A 162 -18.64 -14.54 -2.52
N VAL A 163 -18.17 -15.77 -2.28
CA VAL A 163 -18.31 -16.45 -0.98
C VAL A 163 -17.54 -15.65 0.08
N VAL A 164 -16.26 -15.33 -0.19
CA VAL A 164 -15.37 -14.61 0.73
C VAL A 164 -15.80 -13.16 1.01
N ASP A 165 -16.56 -12.53 0.11
CA ASP A 165 -17.09 -11.16 0.25
C ASP A 165 -18.47 -11.08 0.91
N ARG A 166 -19.30 -12.13 0.84
CA ARG A 166 -20.73 -12.09 1.27
C ARG A 166 -21.13 -13.16 2.30
N ALA A 167 -20.41 -14.27 2.36
CA ALA A 167 -20.71 -15.43 3.19
C ALA A 167 -19.48 -15.87 4.00
N PHE A 168 -18.66 -14.92 4.45
CA PHE A 168 -17.34 -15.20 5.00
C PHE A 168 -17.37 -16.05 6.28
N ALA A 169 -18.36 -15.84 7.15
CA ALA A 169 -18.58 -16.68 8.34
C ALA A 169 -19.45 -17.93 8.07
N GLY A 170 -19.93 -18.13 6.83
CA GLY A 170 -20.64 -19.34 6.42
C GLY A 170 -19.71 -20.55 6.29
N SER A 171 -20.24 -21.77 6.29
CA SER A 171 -19.44 -23.03 6.37
C SER A 171 -18.63 -23.38 5.11
N PHE A 172 -18.42 -22.42 4.22
CA PHE A 172 -17.62 -22.52 3.00
C PHE A 172 -16.63 -21.34 2.86
N GLY A 173 -16.49 -20.50 3.90
CA GLY A 173 -15.72 -19.26 3.83
C GLY A 173 -14.21 -19.48 3.79
N ASP A 174 -13.70 -20.33 4.68
CA ASP A 174 -12.30 -20.78 4.73
C ASP A 174 -11.94 -21.74 3.60
N ASP A 175 -12.86 -22.63 3.23
CA ASP A 175 -12.75 -23.51 2.06
C ASP A 175 -12.60 -22.68 0.76
N ALA A 176 -13.37 -21.59 0.63
CA ALA A 176 -13.22 -20.62 -0.46
C ALA A 176 -11.93 -19.78 -0.36
N LEU A 177 -11.45 -19.41 0.83
CA LEU A 177 -10.12 -18.80 1.00
C LEU A 177 -9.00 -19.74 0.53
N LEU A 178 -9.09 -21.03 0.86
CA LEU A 178 -8.10 -22.03 0.50
C LEU A 178 -8.06 -22.23 -1.02
N ALA A 179 -9.23 -22.42 -1.65
CA ALA A 179 -9.37 -22.57 -3.09
C ALA A 179 -8.94 -21.31 -3.87
N LEU A 180 -9.30 -20.11 -3.41
CA LEU A 180 -8.77 -18.86 -3.96
C LEU A 180 -7.26 -18.81 -3.85
N GLY A 181 -6.71 -19.17 -2.69
CA GLY A 181 -5.28 -19.12 -2.45
C GLY A 181 -4.49 -20.05 -3.36
N ASP A 182 -4.98 -21.27 -3.56
CA ASP A 182 -4.36 -22.24 -4.48
C ASP A 182 -4.47 -21.77 -5.96
N ILE A 183 -5.59 -21.16 -6.37
CA ILE A 183 -5.73 -20.52 -7.69
C ILE A 183 -4.78 -19.32 -7.86
N TYR A 184 -4.59 -18.51 -6.82
CA TYR A 184 -3.64 -17.39 -6.84
C TYR A 184 -2.18 -17.89 -6.86
N LEU A 185 -1.87 -18.99 -6.20
CA LEU A 185 -0.55 -19.64 -6.24
C LEU A 185 -0.22 -20.12 -7.66
N GLU A 186 -1.14 -20.87 -8.29
CA GLU A 186 -0.98 -21.38 -9.66
C GLU A 186 -0.82 -20.27 -10.71
N SER A 187 -1.48 -19.13 -10.51
CA SER A 187 -1.37 -17.95 -11.39
C SER A 187 -0.20 -17.01 -11.04
N GLY A 188 0.73 -17.43 -10.18
CA GLY A 188 1.93 -16.66 -9.80
C GLY A 188 1.64 -15.46 -8.88
N LYS A 189 0.41 -15.28 -8.42
CA LYS A 189 -0.03 -14.18 -7.55
C LYS A 189 0.16 -14.55 -6.08
N LEU A 190 1.40 -14.90 -5.73
CA LEU A 190 1.83 -15.44 -4.44
C LEU A 190 1.36 -14.59 -3.24
N ALA A 191 1.46 -13.27 -3.37
CA ALA A 191 0.97 -12.30 -2.41
C ALA A 191 -0.55 -12.43 -2.16
N ALA A 192 -1.34 -12.57 -3.23
CA ALA A 192 -2.79 -12.76 -3.15
C ALA A 192 -3.16 -14.12 -2.55
N ALA A 193 -2.36 -15.16 -2.84
CA ALA A 193 -2.53 -16.47 -2.23
C ALA A 193 -2.38 -16.39 -0.70
N ARG A 194 -1.29 -15.76 -0.25
CA ARG A 194 -1.02 -15.52 1.17
C ARG A 194 -2.07 -14.66 1.85
N ARG A 195 -2.56 -13.60 1.22
CA ARG A 195 -3.63 -12.73 1.77
C ARG A 195 -4.92 -13.52 2.08
N ASN A 196 -5.22 -14.57 1.32
CA ASN A 196 -6.35 -15.45 1.59
C ASN A 196 -6.03 -16.47 2.70
N TRP A 197 -4.92 -17.21 2.61
CA TRP A 197 -4.56 -18.20 3.62
C TRP A 197 -4.31 -17.60 5.03
N LEU A 198 -3.79 -16.38 5.13
CA LEU A 198 -3.65 -15.66 6.41
C LEU A 198 -4.99 -15.44 7.12
N ARG A 199 -6.11 -15.37 6.38
CA ARG A 199 -7.45 -15.19 6.93
C ARG A 199 -8.11 -16.51 7.36
N ILE A 200 -7.53 -17.66 7.04
CA ILE A 200 -7.99 -18.97 7.54
C ILE A 200 -7.53 -19.16 8.99
N LEU A 201 -6.29 -18.77 9.28
CA LEU A 201 -5.66 -18.96 10.57
C LEU A 201 -6.21 -17.97 11.62
N PRO A 202 -6.38 -18.40 12.89
CA PRO A 202 -6.74 -17.49 13.97
C PRO A 202 -5.64 -16.42 14.18
N PRO A 203 -5.99 -15.20 14.61
CA PRO A 203 -5.06 -14.10 14.72
C PRO A 203 -4.11 -14.31 15.90
N GLU A 204 -2.81 -14.18 15.64
CA GLU A 204 -1.80 -14.27 16.68
C GLU A 204 -1.87 -13.03 17.58
N THR A 205 -1.67 -13.22 18.89
CA THR A 205 -2.26 -12.41 19.97
C THR A 205 -1.98 -10.90 19.90
N GLU A 206 -0.87 -10.48 19.29
CA GLU A 206 -0.49 -9.08 19.11
C GLU A 206 -1.42 -8.32 18.15
N ALA A 207 -1.99 -9.00 17.14
CA ALA A 207 -2.88 -8.39 16.16
C ALA A 207 -4.31 -8.13 16.68
N VAL A 208 -4.69 -8.78 17.79
CA VAL A 208 -6.04 -8.72 18.38
C VAL A 208 -6.27 -7.39 19.12
N ALA A 209 -5.23 -6.86 19.78
CA ALA A 209 -5.30 -5.63 20.57
C ALA A 209 -5.73 -4.40 19.76
N ASP A 210 -5.40 -4.38 18.47
CA ASP A 210 -5.64 -3.27 17.53
C ASP A 210 -6.98 -3.38 16.78
N GLY A 211 -7.78 -4.43 17.04
CA GLY A 211 -9.08 -4.70 16.42
C GLY A 211 -9.05 -5.07 14.92
N ALA A 212 -7.90 -4.93 14.26
CA ALA A 212 -7.75 -5.05 12.81
C ALA A 212 -7.71 -6.49 12.27
N ALA A 213 -7.55 -7.49 13.14
CA ALA A 213 -7.42 -8.90 12.77
C ALA A 213 -8.78 -9.49 12.34
N PHE A 214 -8.88 -9.91 11.07
CA PHE A 214 -10.10 -10.47 10.47
C PHE A 214 -9.81 -11.88 9.91
N SER A 215 -10.00 -12.89 10.76
CA SER A 215 -9.91 -14.31 10.39
C SER A 215 -11.29 -14.95 10.29
N TYR A 216 -11.33 -16.14 9.69
CA TYR A 216 -12.43 -17.09 9.85
C TYR A 216 -12.53 -17.54 11.33
N PRO A 217 -13.74 -17.82 11.87
CA PRO A 217 -13.93 -18.04 13.30
C PRO A 217 -13.51 -19.43 13.82
N ASP A 218 -13.83 -20.50 13.09
CA ASP A 218 -13.80 -21.88 13.59
C ASP A 218 -13.45 -22.90 12.48
N THR A 219 -12.33 -22.67 11.79
CA THR A 219 -11.87 -23.53 10.68
C THR A 219 -11.56 -24.95 11.13
N ASP A 220 -11.99 -25.95 10.35
CA ASP A 220 -11.60 -27.35 10.52
C ASP A 220 -10.36 -27.74 9.67
N LEU A 221 -9.91 -26.82 8.81
CA LEU A 221 -8.75 -27.00 7.94
C LEU A 221 -7.47 -27.17 8.77
N VAL A 222 -6.62 -28.12 8.34
CA VAL A 222 -5.37 -28.45 9.03
C VAL A 222 -4.41 -27.25 8.99
N ALA A 223 -4.35 -26.50 10.11
CA ALA A 223 -3.58 -25.25 10.22
C ALA A 223 -2.11 -25.38 9.80
N ALA A 224 -1.47 -26.53 10.05
CA ALA A 224 -0.12 -26.82 9.56
C ALA A 224 -0.03 -26.76 8.02
N ALA A 225 -0.99 -27.33 7.29
CA ALA A 225 -1.03 -27.33 5.83
C ALA A 225 -1.33 -25.95 5.23
N VAL A 226 -1.95 -25.04 6.01
CA VAL A 226 -2.13 -23.63 5.66
C VAL A 226 -0.83 -22.84 5.90
N ARG A 227 -0.15 -23.07 7.04
CA ARG A 227 1.16 -22.46 7.34
C ARG A 227 2.26 -22.90 6.36
N VAL A 228 2.25 -24.17 5.93
CA VAL A 228 3.12 -24.69 4.86
C VAL A 228 2.96 -23.90 3.56
N ARG A 229 1.71 -23.62 3.14
CA ARG A 229 1.42 -22.79 1.95
C ARG A 229 1.96 -21.37 2.09
N LEU A 230 1.84 -20.76 3.28
CA LEU A 230 2.40 -19.43 3.56
C LEU A 230 3.92 -19.40 3.38
N VAL A 231 4.65 -20.36 3.99
CA VAL A 231 6.11 -20.48 3.85
C VAL A 231 6.50 -20.68 2.38
N LEU A 232 5.85 -21.63 1.70
CA LEU A 232 6.11 -21.93 0.28
C LEU A 232 5.95 -20.68 -0.60
N ALA A 233 4.87 -19.91 -0.42
CA ALA A 233 4.68 -18.66 -1.15
C ALA A 233 5.68 -17.55 -0.74
N SER A 234 6.27 -17.59 0.45
CA SER A 234 7.37 -16.68 0.83
C SER A 234 8.72 -17.06 0.20
N ILE A 235 8.99 -18.35 0.03
CA ILE A 235 10.14 -18.83 -0.74
C ILE A 235 9.97 -18.40 -2.21
N LEU A 236 8.81 -18.71 -2.81
CA LEU A 236 8.51 -18.37 -4.21
C LEU A 236 8.48 -16.85 -4.50
N GLU A 237 8.13 -16.00 -3.51
CA GLU A 237 8.13 -14.53 -3.68
C GLU A 237 9.55 -13.92 -3.51
N GLY A 238 10.59 -14.74 -3.31
CA GLY A 238 11.96 -14.25 -3.06
C GLY A 238 12.06 -13.44 -1.77
N ARG A 239 11.32 -13.85 -0.72
CA ARG A 239 11.27 -13.15 0.58
C ARG A 239 11.89 -14.01 1.70
N PRO A 240 13.20 -14.33 1.65
CA PRO A 240 13.84 -15.30 2.55
C PRO A 240 13.68 -14.93 4.03
N ALA A 241 13.84 -13.66 4.41
CA ALA A 241 13.63 -13.22 5.80
C ALA A 241 12.20 -13.47 6.31
N ARG A 242 11.18 -13.39 5.43
CA ARG A 242 9.78 -13.71 5.76
C ARG A 242 9.55 -15.22 5.77
N ALA A 243 10.14 -15.95 4.82
CA ALA A 243 10.11 -17.41 4.79
C ALA A 243 10.71 -18.02 6.06
N LEU A 244 11.88 -17.56 6.51
CA LEU A 244 12.53 -17.95 7.77
C LEU A 244 11.61 -17.71 8.98
N ALA A 245 11.01 -16.52 9.08
CA ALA A 245 10.11 -16.17 10.18
C ALA A 245 8.80 -16.99 10.21
N GLU A 246 8.32 -17.42 9.04
CA GLU A 246 7.15 -18.29 8.92
C GLU A 246 7.51 -19.77 9.13
N LEU A 247 8.70 -20.20 8.72
CA LEU A 247 9.23 -21.55 8.91
C LEU A 247 9.52 -21.84 10.39
N ALA A 248 10.23 -20.94 11.08
CA ALA A 248 10.47 -21.01 12.52
C ALA A 248 9.18 -20.88 13.37
N ARG A 249 8.07 -20.44 12.77
CA ARG A 249 6.72 -20.41 13.36
C ARG A 249 5.95 -21.69 13.06
N LEU A 250 6.06 -22.23 11.85
CA LEU A 250 5.52 -23.54 11.47
C LEU A 250 6.12 -24.64 12.35
N ASP A 251 7.44 -24.68 12.48
CA ASP A 251 8.17 -25.64 13.32
C ASP A 251 7.74 -25.54 14.78
N ARG A 252 7.75 -24.33 15.37
CA ARG A 252 7.33 -24.10 16.77
C ARG A 252 5.91 -24.56 17.10
N LEU A 253 4.98 -24.42 16.15
CA LEU A 253 3.55 -24.73 16.38
C LEU A 253 3.17 -26.14 15.93
N HIS A 254 3.91 -26.73 14.99
CA HIS A 254 3.59 -27.99 14.33
C HIS A 254 4.86 -28.84 14.01
N PRO A 255 5.74 -29.14 14.99
CA PRO A 255 7.06 -29.74 14.74
C PRO A 255 7.02 -31.19 14.21
N GLU A 256 5.93 -31.89 14.49
CA GLU A 256 5.68 -33.26 14.00
C GLU A 256 4.76 -33.30 12.77
N ALA A 257 4.43 -32.15 12.16
CA ALA A 257 3.61 -32.14 10.96
C ALA A 257 4.43 -32.62 9.74
N GLU A 258 4.04 -33.77 9.21
CA GLU A 258 4.60 -34.35 7.98
C GLU A 258 3.63 -34.32 6.80
N GLY A 259 4.18 -34.50 5.61
CA GLY A 259 3.40 -34.69 4.40
C GLY A 259 4.28 -34.68 3.17
N ARG A 260 3.72 -34.23 2.03
CA ARG A 260 4.36 -34.31 0.72
C ARG A 260 4.47 -32.94 0.07
N LEU A 261 5.68 -32.56 -0.33
CA LEU A 261 5.94 -31.40 -1.18
C LEU A 261 6.55 -31.87 -2.52
N GLY A 262 5.79 -31.70 -3.60
CA GLY A 262 6.16 -32.17 -4.94
C GLY A 262 6.38 -33.69 -5.01
N LYS A 263 7.65 -34.10 -5.07
CA LYS A 263 8.09 -35.52 -5.08
C LYS A 263 8.66 -35.99 -3.73
N ARG A 264 8.92 -35.10 -2.77
CA ARG A 264 9.51 -35.44 -1.45
C ARG A 264 8.41 -35.67 -0.41
N ARG A 265 8.62 -36.59 0.53
CA ARG A 265 7.81 -36.79 1.76
C ARG A 265 8.72 -36.70 2.98
N GLY A 266 8.22 -36.15 4.07
CA GLY A 266 8.95 -35.95 5.33
C GLY A 266 8.28 -34.88 6.19
N LYS A 267 8.96 -34.43 7.26
CA LYS A 267 8.49 -33.30 8.08
C LYS A 267 8.46 -32.02 7.25
N TYR A 268 7.43 -31.20 7.40
CA TYR A 268 7.30 -29.99 6.60
C TYR A 268 8.41 -28.98 6.88
N ALA A 269 8.90 -28.87 8.12
CA ALA A 269 10.00 -27.98 8.46
C ALA A 269 11.27 -28.32 7.65
N GLU A 270 11.73 -29.58 7.72
CA GLU A 270 12.88 -30.10 6.97
C GLU A 270 12.74 -29.93 5.44
N LEU A 271 11.54 -30.16 4.91
CA LEU A 271 11.28 -30.03 3.46
C LEU A 271 11.27 -28.57 2.99
N LEU A 272 10.81 -27.64 3.82
CA LEU A 272 10.74 -26.21 3.49
C LEU A 272 12.06 -25.49 3.76
N ASP A 273 12.82 -25.91 4.78
CA ASP A 273 14.18 -25.43 5.04
C ASP A 273 15.11 -25.75 3.86
N ALA A 274 15.13 -27.02 3.43
CA ALA A 274 15.88 -27.42 2.24
C ALA A 274 15.43 -26.68 0.97
N LEU A 275 14.11 -26.46 0.78
CA LEU A 275 13.60 -25.71 -0.37
C LEU A 275 13.99 -24.22 -0.31
N LEU A 276 14.11 -23.64 0.88
CA LEU A 276 14.58 -22.28 1.09
C LEU A 276 16.08 -22.18 0.76
N THR A 277 16.91 -23.13 1.20
CA THR A 277 18.32 -23.21 0.78
C THR A 277 18.46 -23.41 -0.73
N GLU A 278 17.66 -24.30 -1.33
CA GLU A 278 17.61 -24.51 -2.79
C GLU A 278 17.24 -23.21 -3.54
N SER A 279 16.44 -22.32 -2.92
CA SER A 279 16.01 -21.06 -3.53
C SER A 279 17.07 -19.97 -3.61
N GLU A 280 18.16 -20.06 -2.84
CA GLU A 280 19.29 -19.10 -2.93
C GLU A 280 20.00 -19.16 -4.28
N ALA A 281 19.89 -20.30 -4.99
CA ALA A 281 20.44 -20.51 -6.33
C ALA A 281 19.45 -20.17 -7.46
N TRP A 282 18.22 -19.73 -7.16
CA TRP A 282 17.23 -19.39 -8.19
C TRP A 282 17.50 -17.99 -8.78
N PRO A 283 17.17 -17.75 -10.07
CA PRO A 283 17.24 -16.41 -10.63
C PRO A 283 16.33 -15.43 -9.85
N PRO A 284 16.79 -14.21 -9.52
CA PRO A 284 15.95 -13.22 -8.85
C PRO A 284 14.73 -12.89 -9.72
N ALA A 285 13.55 -12.86 -9.11
CA ALA A 285 12.29 -12.59 -9.83
C ALA A 285 12.36 -11.26 -10.59
N ALA A 286 11.85 -11.24 -11.82
CA ALA A 286 12.15 -10.20 -12.82
C ALA A 286 11.88 -8.76 -12.36
N ASP A 287 10.89 -8.55 -11.49
CA ASP A 287 10.55 -7.24 -10.91
C ASP A 287 11.66 -6.66 -10.03
N HIS A 288 12.48 -7.50 -9.38
CA HIS A 288 13.59 -7.02 -8.54
C HIS A 288 14.74 -6.42 -9.38
N ALA A 289 14.85 -6.78 -10.66
CA ALA A 289 15.92 -6.36 -11.56
C ALA A 289 15.58 -5.15 -12.45
N ARG A 290 14.34 -4.64 -12.41
CA ARG A 290 13.85 -3.58 -13.31
C ARG A 290 13.34 -2.37 -12.52
N TRP A 291 13.63 -1.16 -12.99
CA TRP A 291 13.14 0.09 -12.38
C TRP A 291 11.93 0.61 -13.18
N THR A 292 10.79 -0.06 -13.00
CA THR A 292 9.61 0.09 -13.86
C THR A 292 8.82 1.38 -13.60
N THR A 293 8.97 2.02 -12.45
CA THR A 293 8.21 3.22 -12.06
C THR A 293 9.00 4.11 -11.09
N PHE A 294 8.42 5.24 -10.66
CA PHE A 294 8.98 6.05 -9.57
C PHE A 294 9.11 5.22 -8.28
N ALA A 295 10.24 5.35 -7.56
CA ALA A 295 10.66 4.45 -6.47
C ALA A 295 10.78 2.96 -6.88
N GLY A 296 11.08 2.74 -8.16
CA GLY A 296 11.47 1.47 -8.76
C GLY A 296 10.31 0.55 -9.11
N ASN A 297 9.61 0.06 -8.09
CA ASN A 297 8.57 -0.97 -8.24
C ASN A 297 7.17 -0.43 -7.85
N PRO A 298 6.07 -1.15 -8.18
CA PRO A 298 4.71 -0.75 -7.78
C PRO A 298 4.51 -0.63 -6.26
N ARG A 299 5.29 -1.37 -5.46
CA ARG A 299 5.32 -1.26 -3.99
C ARG A 299 6.05 -0.02 -3.47
N ARG A 300 6.62 0.83 -4.35
CA ARG A 300 7.37 2.07 -4.07
C ARG A 300 8.57 1.89 -3.12
N ASN A 301 9.16 0.69 -3.05
CA ASN A 301 10.14 0.32 -2.04
C ASN A 301 11.35 -0.47 -2.57
N GLN A 302 11.72 -0.27 -3.84
CA GLN A 302 12.85 -0.98 -4.43
C GLN A 302 14.19 -0.34 -4.01
N THR A 303 15.02 -1.12 -3.34
CA THR A 303 16.46 -0.81 -3.16
C THR A 303 17.24 -1.39 -4.33
N ALA A 304 18.24 -0.67 -4.84
CA ALA A 304 19.16 -1.21 -5.85
C ALA A 304 19.98 -2.37 -5.27
N ALA A 305 20.12 -3.47 -6.02
CA ALA A 305 20.71 -4.72 -5.52
C ALA A 305 22.22 -4.65 -5.21
N ARG A 306 22.93 -3.63 -5.72
CA ARG A 306 24.34 -3.33 -5.42
C ARG A 306 24.48 -1.82 -5.23
N ALA A 307 25.33 -1.41 -4.28
CA ALA A 307 25.74 -0.01 -4.19
C ALA A 307 26.49 0.39 -5.47
N ALA A 308 26.04 1.46 -6.13
CA ALA A 308 26.66 1.93 -7.36
C ALA A 308 28.04 2.55 -7.07
N GLU A 309 29.10 1.91 -7.56
CA GLU A 309 30.41 2.54 -7.65
C GLU A 309 30.35 3.67 -8.69
N LEU A 310 30.59 4.91 -8.25
CA LEU A 310 30.48 6.10 -9.10
C LEU A 310 31.67 6.16 -10.07
N GLY A 311 31.49 5.54 -11.24
CA GLY A 311 32.45 5.56 -12.34
C GLY A 311 32.47 6.87 -13.15
N SER A 312 33.14 6.82 -14.30
CA SER A 312 33.14 7.91 -15.28
C SER A 312 31.78 8.06 -15.99
N ILE A 313 31.54 9.25 -16.54
CA ILE A 313 30.36 9.53 -17.37
C ILE A 313 30.48 8.73 -18.66
N VAL A 314 29.57 7.77 -18.88
CA VAL A 314 29.55 6.87 -20.05
C VAL A 314 29.18 7.65 -21.33
N TRP A 315 28.11 8.44 -21.28
CA TRP A 315 27.66 9.30 -22.38
C TRP A 315 26.98 10.57 -21.85
N ARG A 316 26.68 11.51 -22.74
CA ARG A 316 25.81 12.67 -22.47
C ARG A 316 24.88 12.89 -23.65
N HIS A 317 23.58 13.00 -23.38
CA HIS A 317 22.60 13.46 -24.37
C HIS A 317 22.31 14.94 -24.14
N ARG A 318 22.20 15.72 -25.21
CA ARG A 318 21.79 17.13 -25.15
C ARG A 318 20.28 17.22 -25.30
N LEU A 319 19.63 17.96 -24.41
CA LEU A 319 18.21 18.26 -24.51
C LEU A 319 18.05 19.73 -24.92
N ASP A 320 17.54 19.94 -26.12
CA ASP A 320 17.16 21.24 -26.63
C ASP A 320 15.66 21.43 -26.37
N PHE A 321 15.33 22.29 -25.39
CA PHE A 321 13.96 22.58 -24.98
C PHE A 321 13.45 23.80 -25.74
N ASP A 322 12.28 23.70 -26.38
CA ASP A 322 11.66 24.84 -27.09
C ASP A 322 11.33 26.00 -26.14
N ASP A 323 10.93 25.68 -24.90
CA ASP A 323 10.76 26.61 -23.77
C ASP A 323 11.37 25.96 -22.51
N GLY A 324 12.10 26.73 -21.70
CA GLY A 324 12.60 26.26 -20.40
C GLY A 324 11.48 26.03 -19.37
N PRO A 325 11.66 25.16 -18.35
CA PRO A 325 12.94 24.93 -17.66
C PRO A 325 13.46 23.47 -17.73
N THR A 326 14.47 23.17 -16.89
CA THR A 326 15.14 21.88 -16.71
C THR A 326 14.21 20.66 -16.56
N PRO A 327 14.65 19.46 -17.00
CA PRO A 327 13.86 18.24 -16.90
C PRO A 327 13.70 17.86 -15.43
N THR A 328 12.48 17.45 -15.05
CA THR A 328 12.16 17.07 -13.67
C THR A 328 12.01 15.56 -13.58
N PHE A 329 12.74 14.94 -12.65
CA PHE A 329 12.75 13.49 -12.39
C PHE A 329 11.33 12.93 -12.11
N PRO A 330 11.05 11.64 -12.42
CA PRO A 330 12.00 10.54 -12.64
C PRO A 330 12.53 10.37 -14.07
N VAL A 331 13.77 9.88 -14.15
CA VAL A 331 14.23 9.08 -15.28
C VAL A 331 13.93 7.61 -14.94
N LEU A 332 13.28 6.88 -15.86
CA LEU A 332 13.10 5.44 -15.77
C LEU A 332 14.17 4.69 -16.55
N PHE A 333 14.55 3.52 -16.05
CA PHE A 333 15.56 2.65 -16.63
C PHE A 333 14.98 1.24 -16.80
N GLN A 334 14.97 0.69 -18.01
CA GLN A 334 14.59 -0.70 -18.21
C GLN A 334 15.43 -1.43 -19.28
N PRO A 335 15.79 -2.70 -19.04
CA PRO A 335 16.06 -3.63 -20.13
C PRO A 335 14.76 -3.90 -20.89
N PHE A 336 14.63 -3.34 -22.10
CA PHE A 336 13.48 -3.59 -22.96
C PHE A 336 13.40 -5.09 -23.33
N ALA A 337 12.19 -5.58 -23.60
CA ALA A 337 11.97 -6.96 -24.05
C ALA A 337 12.26 -7.08 -25.56
N GLY A 338 13.52 -6.90 -25.94
CA GLY A 338 13.99 -6.85 -27.33
C GLY A 338 15.43 -6.33 -27.40
N ASP A 339 16.37 -7.17 -26.95
CA ASP A 339 17.83 -7.11 -27.05
C ASP A 339 18.62 -5.89 -26.54
N GLU A 340 18.05 -4.67 -26.41
CA GLU A 340 18.79 -3.50 -25.90
C GLU A 340 18.08 -2.75 -24.75
N PRO A 341 18.79 -2.36 -23.68
CA PRO A 341 18.24 -1.55 -22.60
C PRO A 341 18.02 -0.09 -23.01
N ILE A 342 16.93 0.51 -22.52
CA ILE A 342 16.54 1.89 -22.82
C ILE A 342 16.33 2.75 -21.57
N VAL A 343 16.60 4.04 -21.72
CA VAL A 343 16.35 5.11 -20.77
C VAL A 343 15.14 5.89 -21.24
N LEU A 344 14.13 6.04 -20.38
CA LEU A 344 12.88 6.73 -20.67
C LEU A 344 12.70 7.90 -19.70
N PHE A 345 12.40 9.09 -20.20
CA PHE A 345 12.13 10.27 -19.37
C PHE A 345 11.16 11.22 -20.09
N GLY A 346 10.46 12.03 -19.30
CA GLY A 346 9.51 13.01 -19.82
C GLY A 346 9.91 14.45 -19.50
N THR A 347 9.66 15.35 -20.43
CA THR A 347 9.48 16.78 -20.13
C THR A 347 7.99 17.06 -19.95
N ARG A 348 7.59 18.32 -19.79
CA ARG A 348 6.19 18.70 -19.64
C ARG A 348 5.34 18.43 -20.89
N ARG A 349 5.94 18.39 -22.08
CA ARG A 349 5.23 18.17 -23.37
C ARG A 349 5.71 16.94 -24.14
N GLU A 350 6.84 16.35 -23.79
CA GLU A 350 7.48 15.30 -24.59
C GLU A 350 7.90 14.10 -23.75
N ILE A 351 8.03 12.95 -24.43
CA ILE A 351 8.60 11.73 -23.88
C ILE A 351 9.74 11.29 -24.78
N PHE A 352 10.86 10.96 -24.14
CA PHE A 352 12.12 10.60 -24.78
C PHE A 352 12.48 9.14 -24.52
N ALA A 353 13.06 8.47 -25.51
CA ALA A 353 13.66 7.15 -25.41
C ALA A 353 15.09 7.15 -25.97
N LEU A 354 16.05 6.76 -25.14
CA LEU A 354 17.46 6.61 -25.52
C LEU A 354 17.95 5.18 -25.27
N ARG A 355 18.93 4.72 -26.04
CA ARG A 355 19.70 3.51 -25.77
C ARG A 355 20.56 3.74 -24.52
N LEU A 356 20.55 2.81 -23.57
CA LEU A 356 21.31 2.94 -22.31
C LEU A 356 22.82 2.89 -22.53
N ASP A 357 23.30 2.27 -23.61
CA ASP A 357 24.74 2.02 -23.81
C ASP A 357 25.47 3.23 -24.42
N ASP A 358 24.85 3.97 -25.34
CA ASP A 358 25.49 5.09 -26.05
C ASP A 358 24.72 6.43 -26.03
N GLY A 359 23.53 6.46 -25.42
CA GLY A 359 22.73 7.68 -25.30
C GLY A 359 22.18 8.21 -26.62
N ARG A 360 22.15 7.40 -27.69
CA ARG A 360 21.47 7.74 -28.95
C ARG A 360 19.96 7.46 -28.86
N PRO A 361 19.12 8.00 -29.76
CA PRO A 361 17.71 7.62 -29.87
C PRO A 361 17.52 6.10 -29.85
N ALA A 362 16.51 5.63 -29.12
CA ALA A 362 16.13 4.21 -29.12
C ALA A 362 15.58 3.76 -30.49
N TRP A 363 14.89 4.66 -31.20
CA TRP A 363 14.29 4.41 -32.51
C TRP A 363 14.52 5.60 -33.46
N GLY A 364 14.58 5.31 -34.77
CA GLY A 364 14.65 6.33 -35.83
C GLY A 364 15.83 7.31 -35.72
N ARG A 365 15.53 8.62 -35.80
CA ARG A 365 16.52 9.73 -35.78
C ARG A 365 16.32 10.72 -34.63
N SER A 366 15.24 10.57 -33.85
CA SER A 366 14.86 11.51 -32.79
C SER A 366 14.69 10.75 -31.49
N ALA A 367 15.22 11.29 -30.40
CA ALA A 367 14.98 10.73 -29.07
C ALA A 367 13.51 10.89 -28.63
N VAL A 368 12.78 11.85 -29.19
CA VAL A 368 11.38 12.13 -28.87
C VAL A 368 10.48 11.08 -29.52
N ILE A 369 9.79 10.28 -28.69
CA ILE A 369 8.83 9.26 -29.13
C ILE A 369 7.37 9.73 -29.03
N TYR A 370 7.11 10.77 -28.25
CA TYR A 370 5.80 11.42 -28.15
C TYR A 370 5.97 12.90 -27.83
N ARG A 371 5.14 13.75 -28.43
CA ARG A 371 5.05 15.20 -28.19
C ARG A 371 3.58 15.60 -28.19
N ASP A 372 3.11 16.26 -27.12
CA ASP A 372 1.72 16.70 -27.02
C ASP A 372 1.48 17.93 -27.91
N ALA A 373 0.41 17.87 -28.71
CA ALA A 373 0.14 18.80 -29.81
C ALA A 373 -0.38 20.16 -29.32
N LEU A 374 -0.97 20.23 -28.12
CA LEU A 374 -1.58 21.47 -27.62
C LEU A 374 -0.51 22.54 -27.32
N PRO A 375 -0.68 23.79 -27.80
CA PRO A 375 0.20 24.90 -27.46
C PRO A 375 -0.07 25.36 -26.02
N TRP A 376 1.00 25.53 -25.24
CA TRP A 376 0.88 25.97 -23.84
C TRP A 376 0.61 27.48 -23.74
N THR A 377 -0.38 27.86 -22.93
CA THR A 377 -0.91 29.23 -22.85
C THR A 377 -0.80 29.89 -21.46
N SER A 378 -0.20 29.21 -20.48
CA SER A 378 -0.14 29.68 -19.08
C SER A 378 1.21 30.32 -18.73
N ASN A 379 1.17 31.59 -18.36
CA ASN A 379 2.33 32.41 -17.97
C ASN A 379 2.86 32.13 -16.55
N PHE A 380 2.37 31.09 -15.86
CA PHE A 380 2.82 30.78 -14.50
C PHE A 380 4.18 30.06 -14.50
N PRO A 381 5.17 30.51 -13.71
CA PRO A 381 6.48 29.85 -13.61
C PRO A 381 6.35 28.47 -12.95
N MET A 382 7.10 27.50 -13.48
CA MET A 382 7.08 26.10 -13.03
C MET A 382 7.49 25.95 -11.56
N ARG A 383 6.77 25.11 -10.81
CA ARG A 383 7.20 24.65 -9.49
C ARG A 383 7.90 23.29 -9.60
N PRO A 384 9.00 23.05 -8.85
CA PRO A 384 9.60 21.72 -8.77
C PRO A 384 8.57 20.66 -8.38
N GLY A 385 8.57 19.52 -9.07
CA GLY A 385 7.61 18.42 -8.87
C GLY A 385 6.40 18.41 -9.80
N GLN A 386 6.20 19.43 -10.66
CA GLN A 386 5.20 19.44 -11.73
C GLN A 386 5.69 18.66 -12.98
N ALA A 387 6.23 17.46 -12.75
CA ALA A 387 6.90 16.63 -13.74
C ALA A 387 5.92 15.83 -14.64
N CYS A 388 6.45 15.34 -15.77
CA CYS A 388 5.93 14.12 -16.36
C CYS A 388 6.36 12.94 -15.48
N THR A 389 5.41 12.07 -15.14
CA THR A 389 5.60 10.94 -14.22
C THR A 389 5.12 9.67 -14.89
N MET A 390 5.92 8.61 -14.81
CA MET A 390 5.85 7.50 -15.75
C MET A 390 5.81 6.14 -15.05
N THR A 391 5.25 5.13 -15.72
CA THR A 391 5.25 3.72 -15.33
C THR A 391 5.27 2.81 -16.55
N LEU A 392 6.11 1.80 -16.49
CA LEU A 392 6.21 0.72 -17.45
C LEU A 392 5.48 -0.52 -16.95
N PHE A 393 4.67 -1.14 -17.79
CA PHE A 393 4.17 -2.49 -17.55
C PHE A 393 4.08 -3.26 -18.87
N ARG A 394 4.70 -4.45 -18.89
CA ARG A 394 4.98 -5.20 -20.14
C ARG A 394 5.68 -4.26 -21.15
N ASN A 395 5.24 -4.21 -22.39
CA ASN A 395 5.78 -3.32 -23.44
C ASN A 395 5.00 -1.99 -23.57
N ARG A 396 4.28 -1.56 -22.53
CA ARG A 396 3.52 -0.29 -22.52
C ARG A 396 4.09 0.70 -21.53
N LEU A 397 4.08 1.97 -21.93
CA LEU A 397 4.47 3.10 -21.12
C LEU A 397 3.24 3.97 -20.83
N TYR A 398 2.88 4.05 -19.56
CA TYR A 398 1.82 4.93 -19.06
C TYR A 398 2.47 6.16 -18.45
N ALA A 399 2.18 7.33 -19.00
CA ALA A 399 2.74 8.60 -18.53
C ALA A 399 1.63 9.59 -18.18
N ARG A 400 1.81 10.27 -17.05
CA ARG A 400 1.00 11.39 -16.59
C ARG A 400 1.76 12.67 -16.91
N MET A 401 1.14 13.58 -17.66
CA MET A 401 1.72 14.84 -18.14
C MET A 401 0.80 16.00 -17.73
N GLU A 402 1.29 17.25 -17.80
CA GLU A 402 0.43 18.44 -17.59
C GLU A 402 -0.15 18.88 -18.95
N SER A 403 -1.48 18.99 -19.06
CA SER A 403 -2.13 19.53 -20.27
C SER A 403 -2.47 21.01 -20.09
N SER A 404 -2.66 21.72 -21.21
CA SER A 404 -3.08 23.12 -21.24
C SER A 404 -4.60 23.26 -21.34
N GLY A 405 -5.33 22.68 -20.37
CA GLY A 405 -6.78 22.49 -20.43
C GLY A 405 -7.57 23.20 -19.32
N GLY A 406 -7.56 24.54 -19.28
CA GLY A 406 -8.50 25.31 -18.45
C GLY A 406 -7.93 26.54 -17.73
N SER A 407 -8.81 27.47 -17.37
CA SER A 407 -8.50 28.68 -16.60
C SER A 407 -8.46 28.45 -15.07
N SER A 408 -8.72 27.21 -14.62
CA SER A 408 -8.98 26.84 -13.22
C SER A 408 -7.94 25.86 -12.63
N GLY A 409 -6.70 25.93 -13.10
CA GLY A 409 -5.57 25.13 -12.61
C GLY A 409 -5.11 24.03 -13.57
N ALA A 410 -3.95 23.43 -13.31
CA ALA A 410 -3.31 22.48 -14.22
C ALA A 410 -4.04 21.12 -14.24
N SER A 411 -4.87 20.92 -15.27
CA SER A 411 -5.46 19.64 -15.65
C SER A 411 -4.40 18.74 -16.29
N GLY A 412 -4.13 17.60 -15.66
CA GLY A 412 -3.23 16.60 -16.23
C GLY A 412 -3.86 15.86 -17.41
N CYS A 413 -3.03 15.22 -18.23
CA CYS A 413 -3.45 14.16 -19.13
C CYS A 413 -2.72 12.85 -18.80
N LEU A 414 -3.32 11.72 -19.17
CA LEU A 414 -2.67 10.41 -19.18
C LEU A 414 -2.52 9.96 -20.64
N VAL A 415 -1.33 9.43 -20.97
CA VAL A 415 -1.05 8.81 -22.26
C VAL A 415 -0.56 7.38 -22.08
N CYS A 416 -0.91 6.51 -23.02
CA CYS A 416 -0.33 5.18 -23.16
C CYS A 416 0.40 5.08 -24.50
N LEU A 417 1.68 4.69 -24.46
CA LEU A 417 2.50 4.43 -25.63
C LEU A 417 2.83 2.93 -25.74
N ASP A 418 2.78 2.40 -26.95
CA ASP A 418 3.20 1.05 -27.33
C ASP A 418 4.69 1.05 -27.68
N LEU A 419 5.53 0.54 -26.78
CA LEU A 419 6.98 0.47 -27.00
C LEU A 419 7.39 -0.65 -27.96
N SER A 420 6.53 -1.63 -28.23
CA SER A 420 6.73 -2.58 -29.34
C SER A 420 6.42 -1.99 -30.72
N ALA A 421 5.78 -0.83 -30.77
CA ALA A 421 5.57 -0.02 -31.98
C ALA A 421 6.27 1.35 -31.85
N GLU A 422 7.52 1.35 -31.39
CA GLU A 422 8.44 2.50 -31.33
C GLU A 422 7.90 3.74 -30.57
N GLY A 423 6.97 3.54 -29.63
CA GLY A 423 6.34 4.61 -28.85
C GLY A 423 5.02 5.14 -29.43
N ARG A 424 4.43 4.45 -30.42
CA ARG A 424 3.10 4.78 -30.98
C ARG A 424 2.06 5.00 -29.86
N LEU A 425 1.37 6.13 -29.92
CA LEU A 425 0.24 6.45 -29.04
C LEU A 425 -0.88 5.41 -29.21
N MET A 426 -1.27 4.77 -28.10
CA MET A 426 -2.47 3.94 -28.02
C MET A 426 -3.69 4.78 -27.65
N TRP A 427 -3.58 5.61 -26.62
CA TRP A 427 -4.62 6.52 -26.17
C TRP A 427 -4.05 7.73 -25.41
N LYS A 428 -4.74 8.86 -25.49
CA LYS A 428 -4.61 10.03 -24.61
C LYS A 428 -5.98 10.29 -23.97
N ILE A 429 -6.01 10.56 -22.68
CA ILE A 429 -7.17 11.13 -21.99
C ILE A 429 -6.76 12.38 -21.23
N GLU A 430 -7.65 13.37 -21.16
CA GLU A 430 -7.45 14.59 -20.37
C GLU A 430 -8.37 14.55 -19.14
N ALA A 431 -7.99 15.25 -18.07
CA ALA A 431 -8.84 15.32 -16.88
C ALA A 431 -10.13 16.10 -17.17
N GLU A 432 -11.26 15.56 -16.71
CA GLU A 432 -12.56 16.25 -16.70
C GLU A 432 -12.47 17.63 -16.02
N GLU A 433 -13.34 18.58 -16.36
CA GLU A 433 -13.32 19.92 -15.76
C GLU A 433 -13.42 19.86 -14.22
N GLY A 434 -12.50 20.55 -13.55
CA GLY A 434 -12.38 20.53 -12.09
C GLY A 434 -11.68 19.30 -11.51
N TRP A 435 -11.09 18.42 -12.34
CA TRP A 435 -10.28 17.28 -11.90
C TRP A 435 -8.81 17.44 -12.28
N ALA A 436 -7.93 16.75 -11.55
CA ALA A 436 -6.52 16.60 -11.89
C ALA A 436 -6.03 15.16 -11.64
N PHE A 437 -5.19 14.65 -12.54
CA PHE A 437 -4.40 13.43 -12.31
C PHE A 437 -3.15 13.75 -11.49
N GLU A 438 -2.88 12.95 -10.47
CA GLU A 438 -1.79 13.11 -9.49
C GLU A 438 -0.79 11.95 -9.60
N GLY A 439 0.49 12.27 -9.37
CA GLY A 439 1.56 11.29 -9.17
C GLY A 439 2.01 10.52 -10.41
N SER A 440 2.87 9.53 -10.20
CA SER A 440 3.13 8.47 -11.18
C SER A 440 1.96 7.46 -11.14
N PRO A 441 1.37 7.07 -12.28
CA PRO A 441 0.38 6.00 -12.31
C PRO A 441 1.01 4.67 -11.87
N LEU A 442 0.21 3.65 -11.65
CA LEU A 442 0.64 2.25 -11.55
C LEU A 442 -0.05 1.44 -12.64
N ALA A 443 0.44 0.25 -12.95
CA ALA A 443 -0.24 -0.67 -13.85
C ALA A 443 0.06 -2.12 -13.48
N ASP A 444 -0.93 -3.00 -13.68
CA ASP A 444 -0.76 -4.45 -13.65
C ASP A 444 -1.65 -5.12 -14.74
N ASP A 445 -1.88 -6.44 -14.66
CA ASP A 445 -2.70 -7.18 -15.63
C ASP A 445 -4.16 -6.71 -15.72
N ARG A 446 -4.68 -5.98 -14.73
CA ARG A 446 -6.09 -5.57 -14.62
C ARG A 446 -6.36 -4.18 -15.15
N GLY A 447 -5.42 -3.27 -14.94
CA GLY A 447 -5.70 -1.85 -15.10
C GLY A 447 -4.50 -0.94 -14.87
N VAL A 448 -4.69 0.32 -15.26
CA VAL A 448 -3.83 1.45 -14.93
C VAL A 448 -4.46 2.19 -13.76
N TYR A 449 -3.74 2.29 -12.65
CA TYR A 449 -4.21 2.94 -11.43
C TYR A 449 -3.63 4.35 -11.31
N VAL A 450 -4.44 5.32 -10.91
CA VAL A 450 -4.00 6.72 -10.78
C VAL A 450 -4.64 7.39 -9.56
N ALA A 451 -3.88 8.22 -8.87
CA ALA A 451 -4.42 9.15 -7.89
C ALA A 451 -5.06 10.33 -8.63
N MET A 452 -6.19 10.81 -8.16
CA MET A 452 -6.87 11.99 -8.70
C MET A 452 -7.20 12.94 -7.56
N SER A 453 -7.32 14.23 -7.87
CA SER A 453 -7.96 15.17 -6.94
C SER A 453 -8.97 16.07 -7.63
N ARG A 454 -9.89 16.59 -6.82
CA ARG A 454 -10.80 17.68 -7.15
C ARG A 454 -10.36 18.91 -6.35
N PRO A 455 -9.79 19.95 -6.97
CA PRO A 455 -9.45 21.20 -6.28
C PRO A 455 -10.69 21.95 -5.77
N GLY A 456 -10.51 22.75 -4.73
CA GLY A 456 -11.57 23.53 -4.09
C GLY A 456 -11.18 23.97 -2.68
N LEU A 457 -12.07 24.67 -1.99
CA LEU A 457 -11.89 25.05 -0.56
C LEU A 457 -11.67 23.80 0.31
N ARG A 458 -12.45 22.75 0.05
CA ARG A 458 -12.17 21.38 0.47
C ARG A 458 -11.60 20.63 -0.73
N ARG A 459 -10.32 20.28 -0.69
CA ARG A 459 -9.71 19.42 -1.72
C ARG A 459 -10.19 17.99 -1.46
N GLN A 460 -10.62 17.31 -2.50
CA GLN A 460 -11.03 15.91 -2.43
C GLN A 460 -9.99 15.04 -3.14
N ALA A 461 -9.61 13.92 -2.52
CA ALA A 461 -8.72 12.92 -3.08
C ALA A 461 -9.51 11.68 -3.47
N PHE A 462 -9.15 11.13 -4.63
CA PHE A 462 -9.80 10.00 -5.28
C PHE A 462 -8.73 9.03 -5.80
N ALA A 463 -9.07 7.75 -5.89
CA ALA A 463 -8.31 6.79 -6.69
C ALA A 463 -9.16 6.36 -7.89
N ALA A 464 -8.51 6.01 -9.00
CA ALA A 464 -9.20 5.48 -10.17
C ALA A 464 -8.41 4.33 -10.82
N CYS A 465 -9.14 3.47 -11.53
CA CYS A 465 -8.61 2.43 -12.40
C CYS A 465 -9.13 2.64 -13.82
N LEU A 466 -8.25 2.43 -14.80
CA LEU A 466 -8.52 2.63 -16.22
C LEU A 466 -8.10 1.38 -17.01
N GLU A 467 -8.87 1.08 -18.06
CA GLU A 467 -8.67 -0.05 -18.95
C GLU A 467 -7.37 0.10 -19.75
N PRO A 468 -6.43 -0.88 -19.69
CA PRO A 468 -5.08 -0.73 -20.27
C PRO A 468 -5.06 -0.44 -21.78
N ASP A 469 -6.07 -0.91 -22.51
CA ASP A 469 -6.16 -0.82 -23.97
C ASP A 469 -6.81 0.47 -24.49
N THR A 470 -7.62 1.15 -23.67
CA THR A 470 -8.49 2.27 -24.13
C THR A 470 -8.38 3.54 -23.29
N GLY A 471 -7.88 3.46 -22.05
CA GLY A 471 -7.92 4.58 -21.10
C GLY A 471 -9.32 4.85 -20.54
N ARG A 472 -10.31 4.00 -20.79
CA ARG A 472 -11.65 4.12 -20.19
C ARG A 472 -11.60 3.85 -18.68
N PHE A 473 -12.21 4.71 -17.87
CA PHE A 473 -12.39 4.43 -16.44
C PHE A 473 -13.18 3.14 -16.21
N LEU A 474 -12.59 2.21 -15.46
CA LEU A 474 -13.25 1.01 -14.92
C LEU A 474 -13.92 1.34 -13.58
N TRP A 475 -13.26 2.16 -12.75
CA TRP A 475 -13.85 2.73 -11.53
C TRP A 475 -13.14 4.03 -11.10
N ARG A 476 -13.84 4.86 -10.33
CA ARG A 476 -13.36 6.08 -9.67
C ARG A 476 -13.96 6.17 -8.27
N ARG A 477 -13.12 6.13 -7.22
CA ARG A 477 -13.52 6.07 -5.81
C ARG A 477 -13.09 7.33 -5.07
N PHE A 478 -14.03 7.99 -4.39
CA PHE A 478 -13.74 9.01 -3.38
C PHE A 478 -13.06 8.35 -2.17
N VAL A 479 -11.99 8.95 -1.66
CA VAL A 479 -11.22 8.42 -0.52
C VAL A 479 -11.32 9.34 0.69
N VAL A 480 -11.09 10.64 0.49
CA VAL A 480 -11.12 11.64 1.56
C VAL A 480 -11.33 13.05 1.00
N GLY A 481 -11.98 13.92 1.76
CA GLY A 481 -12.01 15.36 1.53
C GLY A 481 -11.52 16.10 2.77
N ALA A 482 -10.76 17.18 2.59
CA ALA A 482 -10.32 18.00 3.71
C ALA A 482 -10.05 19.45 3.27
N GLU A 483 -10.10 20.40 4.20
CA GLU A 483 -9.81 21.80 3.89
C GLU A 483 -8.37 21.99 3.41
N ALA A 484 -8.21 22.73 2.32
CA ALA A 484 -6.91 23.00 1.71
C ALA A 484 -6.12 24.01 2.57
N ILE A 485 -4.92 23.62 3.02
CA ILE A 485 -4.04 24.51 3.80
C ILE A 485 -3.59 25.65 2.87
N ALA A 486 -3.93 26.89 3.22
CA ALA A 486 -3.71 28.04 2.37
C ALA A 486 -2.21 28.25 2.05
N GLY A 487 -1.87 28.29 0.75
CA GLY A 487 -0.49 28.41 0.28
C GLY A 487 0.31 27.10 0.24
N TYR A 488 -0.20 26.01 0.81
CA TYR A 488 0.40 24.67 0.72
C TYR A 488 -0.16 23.91 -0.48
N GLU A 489 0.70 23.66 -1.48
CA GLU A 489 0.43 22.74 -2.57
C GLU A 489 1.04 21.37 -2.17
N PRO A 490 0.23 20.36 -1.78
CA PRO A 490 0.78 19.04 -1.46
C PRO A 490 1.53 18.45 -2.66
N PRO A 491 2.61 17.70 -2.43
CA PRO A 491 3.32 17.01 -3.51
C PRO A 491 2.35 16.09 -4.28
N ARG A 492 2.58 15.92 -5.59
CA ARG A 492 1.78 15.08 -6.50
C ARG A 492 1.64 13.67 -5.93
N ASN A 493 0.51 13.41 -5.27
CA ASN A 493 0.27 12.21 -4.47
C ASN A 493 0.52 10.90 -5.23
N LEU A 494 1.16 9.93 -4.57
CA LEU A 494 1.47 8.63 -5.15
C LEU A 494 0.55 7.53 -4.60
N LEU A 495 0.16 6.62 -5.49
CA LEU A 495 -0.31 5.29 -5.11
C LEU A 495 0.88 4.34 -4.95
N ALA A 496 0.75 3.35 -4.07
CA ALA A 496 1.53 2.11 -4.06
C ALA A 496 0.58 0.92 -4.26
N LEU A 497 1.03 -0.14 -4.93
CA LEU A 497 0.29 -1.38 -5.15
C LEU A 497 1.08 -2.54 -4.52
N ALA A 498 0.49 -3.19 -3.54
CA ALA A 498 0.97 -4.46 -2.99
C ALA A 498 -0.22 -5.40 -2.84
N ASP A 499 -0.07 -6.65 -3.27
CA ASP A 499 -0.91 -7.75 -2.80
C ASP A 499 -2.41 -7.54 -3.09
N ASP A 500 -2.75 -7.11 -4.33
CA ASP A 500 -4.06 -6.64 -4.81
C ASP A 500 -4.66 -5.41 -4.10
N THR A 501 -3.93 -4.80 -3.16
CA THR A 501 -4.36 -3.64 -2.41
C THR A 501 -3.55 -2.41 -2.84
N ILE A 502 -4.28 -1.37 -3.25
CA ILE A 502 -3.77 -0.04 -3.52
C ILE A 502 -3.70 0.70 -2.19
N TYR A 503 -2.51 1.11 -1.80
CA TYR A 503 -2.27 1.95 -0.64
C TYR A 503 -2.13 3.39 -1.11
N TYR A 504 -2.91 4.27 -0.48
CA TYR A 504 -2.97 5.69 -0.83
C TYR A 504 -2.76 6.53 0.43
N ASN A 505 -1.57 7.14 0.56
CA ASN A 505 -1.37 8.27 1.46
C ASN A 505 -1.84 9.55 0.75
N THR A 506 -2.82 10.22 1.34
CA THR A 506 -3.57 11.30 0.67
C THR A 506 -2.97 12.68 0.87
N ASN A 507 -2.04 12.86 1.81
CA ASN A 507 -1.61 14.18 2.32
C ASN A 507 -2.78 15.08 2.81
N LEU A 508 -3.96 14.50 3.07
CA LEU A 508 -5.18 15.16 3.56
C LEU A 508 -5.64 14.61 4.93
N GLY A 509 -4.75 13.94 5.69
CA GLY A 509 -5.06 13.39 7.00
C GLY A 509 -5.59 11.96 7.00
N ALA A 510 -5.51 11.25 5.87
CA ALA A 510 -5.93 9.85 5.75
C ALA A 510 -4.93 9.00 4.95
N VAL A 511 -4.65 7.79 5.42
CA VAL A 511 -4.09 6.68 4.62
C VAL A 511 -5.21 5.66 4.40
N ALA A 512 -5.41 5.25 3.15
CA ALA A 512 -6.44 4.27 2.79
C ALA A 512 -5.84 3.05 2.07
N ALA A 513 -6.49 1.90 2.27
CA ALA A 513 -6.31 0.70 1.48
C ALA A 513 -7.54 0.49 0.60
N LEU A 514 -7.35 0.22 -0.70
CA LEU A 514 -8.40 -0.06 -1.66
C LEU A 514 -8.13 -1.35 -2.42
N ARG A 515 -9.15 -2.17 -2.66
CA ARG A 515 -9.04 -3.34 -3.55
C ARG A 515 -8.83 -2.89 -4.99
N ALA A 516 -7.80 -3.41 -5.64
CA ALA A 516 -7.41 -3.04 -7.01
C ALA A 516 -8.41 -3.50 -8.10
N ASP A 517 -9.23 -4.51 -7.82
CA ASP A 517 -10.23 -5.03 -8.75
C ASP A 517 -11.39 -4.04 -8.98
N ASP A 518 -11.96 -3.47 -7.91
CA ASP A 518 -13.22 -2.69 -7.93
C ASP A 518 -13.16 -1.30 -7.25
N GLY A 519 -12.00 -0.91 -6.71
CA GLY A 519 -11.84 0.38 -6.04
C GLY A 519 -12.64 0.47 -4.75
N ARG A 520 -12.96 -0.67 -4.12
CA ARG A 520 -13.59 -0.71 -2.81
C ARG A 520 -12.56 -0.36 -1.73
N ILE A 521 -12.88 0.56 -0.83
CA ILE A 521 -12.05 0.83 0.35
C ILE A 521 -12.13 -0.39 1.28
N GLU A 522 -10.99 -0.92 1.70
CA GLU A 522 -10.88 -1.98 2.71
C GLU A 522 -10.78 -1.41 4.12
N TRP A 523 -10.01 -0.33 4.28
CA TRP A 523 -9.87 0.45 5.52
C TRP A 523 -9.35 1.86 5.25
N VAL A 524 -9.57 2.77 6.21
CA VAL A 524 -8.94 4.09 6.29
C VAL A 524 -8.40 4.31 7.70
N SER A 525 -7.14 4.75 7.82
CA SER A 525 -6.60 5.27 9.08
C SER A 525 -6.36 6.77 8.92
N LEU A 526 -6.98 7.55 9.80
CA LEU A 526 -6.73 8.98 9.92
C LEU A 526 -5.40 9.23 10.65
N TYR A 527 -4.79 10.38 10.36
CA TYR A 527 -3.62 10.88 11.07
C TYR A 527 -3.73 12.40 11.31
N PRO A 528 -3.06 12.94 12.35
CA PRO A 528 -3.14 14.38 12.65
C PRO A 528 -2.70 15.27 11.47
N ARG A 529 -3.34 16.43 11.35
CA ARG A 529 -2.98 17.45 10.37
C ARG A 529 -2.59 18.72 11.13
N GLU A 530 -1.50 19.37 10.74
CA GLU A 530 -1.26 20.74 11.16
C GLU A 530 -2.32 21.66 10.54
N SER A 531 -2.98 22.47 11.37
CA SER A 531 -4.07 23.37 10.98
C SER A 531 -3.60 24.83 10.80
N THR A 532 -2.37 25.15 11.19
CA THR A 532 -1.78 26.49 11.11
C THR A 532 -0.78 26.59 9.96
N GLY A 533 -0.61 27.81 9.41
CA GLY A 533 0.38 28.10 8.37
C GLY A 533 1.84 28.15 8.86
N GLU A 534 2.17 27.45 9.95
CA GLU A 534 3.50 27.49 10.59
C GLU A 534 4.54 26.55 9.94
N PHE A 535 4.18 25.95 8.79
CA PHE A 535 4.99 25.21 7.79
C PHE A 535 6.30 25.91 7.32
N ARG A 536 6.67 27.04 7.93
CA ARG A 536 7.88 27.84 7.70
C ARG A 536 8.89 27.79 8.86
N ARG A 537 8.60 27.11 9.99
CA ARG A 537 9.47 27.12 11.19
C ARG A 537 10.06 25.77 11.60
N THR A 538 9.34 24.67 11.43
CA THR A 538 9.83 23.32 11.70
C THR A 538 10.32 22.67 10.42
N ALA A 539 11.64 22.49 10.30
CA ALA A 539 12.28 21.76 9.20
C ALA A 539 12.30 20.23 9.44
N GLU A 540 11.29 19.72 10.16
CA GLU A 540 11.06 18.28 10.30
C GLU A 540 10.19 17.84 9.13
N PRO A 541 10.56 16.78 8.39
CA PRO A 541 9.70 16.26 7.33
C PRO A 541 8.41 15.72 7.95
N ASN A 542 7.28 16.01 7.27
CA ASN A 542 6.05 15.22 7.41
C ASN A 542 6.43 13.72 7.46
N PRO A 543 6.01 12.93 8.48
CA PRO A 543 6.54 11.58 8.77
C PRO A 543 6.16 10.49 7.75
N CYS A 544 6.00 10.88 6.49
CA CYS A 544 5.64 10.09 5.32
C CYS A 544 6.56 10.42 4.11
N LEU A 545 7.75 11.01 4.37
CA LEU A 545 8.85 11.24 3.42
C LEU A 545 10.16 10.70 3.99
#